data_AF-A0AAV4K987-F1
#
_entry.id   AF-A0AAV4K987-F1
#
_cell.length_a   1.000
_cell.length_b   1.000
_cell.length_c   1.000
_cell.angle_alpha   90.00
_cell.angle_beta   90.00
_cell.angle_gamma   90.00
#
_symmetry.space_group_name_H-M   'P 1'
#
loop_
_entity.id
_entity.type
_entity.pdbx_description
1 polymer ?
#
loop_
_entity_poly.entity_id
_entity_poly.type
_entity_poly.pdbx_seq_one_letter_code
_entity_poly.pdbx_strand_id
1 'polypeptide(L)'
;MNAHSQGFTLIELLVIMAIMGILAALLVPNLLSARQAANNSATLTFVRNVASLAEAQRAANNGVTSFATLTACTPTLAPNLPGNVDTCEFYQDANSTYILAKSKTGMFFQFDGVRMLGPLASAPTSW
;
A
#
# COMPACT_ATOMS: atom_id res chain seq x y z
N MET A 1 -13.28 55.26 -18.64
CA MET A 1 -13.28 54.02 -19.43
C MET A 1 -14.10 53.01 -18.65
N ASN A 2 -15.40 52.91 -18.94
CA ASN A 2 -16.30 52.07 -18.14
C ASN A 2 -16.23 50.65 -18.67
N ALA A 3 -15.58 49.76 -17.90
CA ALA A 3 -15.56 48.34 -18.20
C ALA A 3 -16.96 47.77 -17.94
N HIS A 4 -17.64 47.32 -18.99
CA HIS A 4 -18.91 46.61 -18.88
C HIS A 4 -18.63 45.25 -18.22
N SER A 5 -19.14 45.07 -17.01
CA SER A 5 -19.05 43.81 -16.28
C SER A 5 -19.94 42.79 -16.98
N GLN A 6 -19.35 41.89 -17.77
CA GLN A 6 -20.09 40.76 -18.34
C GLN A 6 -20.43 39.78 -17.20
N GLY A 7 -21.71 39.73 -16.84
CA GLY A 7 -22.24 38.79 -15.85
C GLY A 7 -22.43 37.41 -16.48
N PHE A 8 -22.01 36.37 -15.77
CA PHE A 8 -22.20 34.98 -16.16
C PHE A 8 -23.68 34.58 -16.00
N THR A 9 -24.27 33.88 -16.98
CA THR A 9 -25.68 33.49 -16.89
C THR A 9 -25.87 32.23 -16.02
N LEU A 10 -27.01 32.14 -15.34
CA LEU A 10 -27.36 30.95 -14.54
C LEU A 10 -27.45 29.68 -15.41
N ILE A 11 -27.91 29.83 -16.67
CA ILE A 11 -28.02 28.71 -17.60
C ILE A 11 -26.64 28.21 -18.06
N GLU A 12 -25.65 29.10 -18.22
CA GLU A 12 -24.27 28.69 -18.50
C GLU A 12 -23.71 27.84 -17.35
N LEU A 13 -23.93 28.22 -16.08
CA LEU A 13 -23.43 27.43 -14.95
C LEU A 13 -24.11 26.07 -14.88
N LEU A 14 -25.40 26.02 -15.20
CA LEU A 14 -26.19 24.79 -15.16
C LEU A 14 -25.68 23.77 -16.19
N VAL A 15 -25.46 24.18 -17.44
CA VAL A 15 -24.96 23.28 -18.50
C VAL A 15 -23.54 22.80 -18.17
N ILE A 16 -22.69 23.67 -17.61
CA ILE A 16 -21.31 23.33 -17.23
C ILE A 16 -21.29 22.28 -16.11
N MET A 17 -22.10 22.46 -15.06
CA MET A 17 -22.20 21.45 -14.00
C MET A 17 -22.79 20.13 -14.51
N ALA A 18 -23.73 20.18 -15.47
CA ALA A 18 -24.27 18.97 -16.09
C ALA A 18 -23.18 18.18 -16.83
N ILE A 19 -22.34 18.83 -17.64
CA ILE A 19 -21.25 18.17 -18.36
C ILE A 19 -20.17 17.68 -17.39
N MET A 20 -19.76 18.50 -16.41
CA MET A 20 -18.80 18.06 -15.38
C MET A 20 -19.32 16.86 -14.58
N GLY A 21 -20.62 16.80 -14.30
CA GLY A 21 -21.26 15.66 -13.65
C GLY A 21 -21.16 14.36 -14.46
N ILE A 22 -21.41 14.43 -15.77
CA ILE A 22 -21.27 13.27 -16.68
C ILE A 22 -19.82 12.78 -16.72
N LEU A 23 -18.86 13.70 -16.87
CA LEU A 23 -17.44 13.35 -16.89
C LEU A 23 -17.00 12.73 -15.56
N ALA A 24 -17.39 13.32 -14.42
CA ALA A 24 -17.07 12.79 -13.11
C ALA A 24 -17.63 11.38 -12.89
N ALA A 25 -18.88 11.12 -13.31
CA ALA A 25 -19.51 9.81 -13.16
C ALA A 25 -18.73 8.69 -13.88
N LEU A 26 -18.17 8.97 -15.05
CA LEU A 26 -17.34 8.02 -15.80
C LEU A 26 -15.94 7.84 -15.19
N LEU A 27 -15.38 8.92 -14.62
CA LEU A 27 -13.99 8.93 -14.14
C LEU A 27 -13.81 8.36 -12.73
N VAL A 28 -14.79 8.57 -11.83
CA VAL A 28 -14.71 8.13 -10.43
C VAL A 28 -14.40 6.63 -10.25
N PRO A 29 -15.08 5.67 -10.91
CA PRO A 29 -14.78 4.25 -10.70
C PRO A 29 -13.37 3.86 -11.14
N ASN A 30 -12.88 4.45 -12.25
CA ASN A 30 -11.52 4.22 -12.73
C ASN A 30 -10.49 4.80 -11.74
N LEU A 31 -10.73 6.01 -11.23
CA LEU A 31 -9.87 6.64 -10.22
C LEU A 31 -9.79 5.80 -8.94
N LEU A 32 -10.90 5.23 -8.48
CA LEU A 32 -10.93 4.35 -7.30
C LEU A 32 -10.06 3.10 -7.52
N SER A 33 -10.20 2.46 -8.67
CA SER A 33 -9.42 1.26 -9.04
C SER A 33 -7.93 1.57 -9.16
N ALA A 34 -7.57 2.68 -9.80
CA ALA A 34 -6.20 3.14 -9.93
C ALA A 34 -5.57 3.45 -8.55
N ARG A 35 -6.32 4.07 -7.63
CA ARG A 35 -5.88 4.31 -6.25
C ARG A 35 -5.64 3.02 -5.49
N GLN A 36 -6.52 2.02 -5.62
CA GLN A 36 -6.33 0.72 -4.99
C GLN A 36 -5.07 0.02 -5.53
N ALA A 37 -4.86 0.04 -6.85
CA ALA A 37 -3.65 -0.52 -7.47
C ALA A 37 -2.37 0.19 -6.99
N ALA A 38 -2.40 1.52 -6.86
CA ALA A 38 -1.28 2.29 -6.31
C ALA A 38 -0.99 1.93 -4.85
N ASN A 39 -2.02 1.81 -4.00
CA ASN A 39 -1.87 1.39 -2.61
C ASN A 39 -1.30 -0.03 -2.47
N ASN A 40 -1.72 -0.94 -3.35
CA ASN A 40 -1.20 -2.31 -3.44
C ASN A 40 0.29 -2.31 -3.84
N SER A 41 0.65 -1.52 -4.86
CA SER A 41 2.05 -1.36 -5.29
C SER A 41 2.95 -0.75 -4.21
N ALA A 42 2.44 0.24 -3.47
CA ALA A 42 3.14 0.83 -2.34
C ALA A 42 3.35 -0.19 -1.21
N THR A 43 2.35 -1.03 -0.92
CA THR A 43 2.46 -2.10 0.09
C THR A 43 3.50 -3.14 -0.32
N LEU A 44 3.51 -3.54 -1.60
CA LEU A 44 4.52 -4.45 -2.14
C LEU A 44 5.95 -3.89 -1.99
N THR A 45 6.14 -2.62 -2.31
CA THR A 45 7.44 -1.93 -2.13
C THR A 45 7.84 -1.87 -0.66
N PHE A 46 6.89 -1.59 0.23
CA PHE A 46 7.14 -1.60 1.67
C PHE A 46 7.62 -2.98 2.15
N VAL A 47 6.96 -4.07 1.77
CA VAL A 47 7.41 -5.43 2.17
C VAL A 47 8.82 -5.73 1.68
N ARG A 48 9.17 -5.35 0.44
CA ARG A 48 10.54 -5.51 -0.08
C ARG A 48 11.57 -4.75 0.75
N ASN A 49 11.25 -3.51 1.12
CA ASN A 49 12.12 -2.71 1.97
C ASN A 49 12.29 -3.34 3.34
N VAL A 50 11.20 -3.78 3.98
CA VAL A 50 11.22 -4.46 5.27
C VAL A 50 12.00 -5.78 5.20
N ALA A 51 11.87 -6.55 4.11
CA ALA A 51 12.65 -7.77 3.88
C ALA A 51 14.15 -7.48 3.83
N SER A 52 14.54 -6.45 3.07
CA SER A 52 15.94 -6.02 3.03
C SER A 52 16.46 -5.56 4.39
N LEU A 53 15.64 -4.88 5.18
CA LEU A 53 16.01 -4.41 6.52
C LEU A 53 16.13 -5.58 7.51
N ALA A 54 15.24 -6.56 7.43
CA ALA A 54 15.28 -7.75 8.25
C ALA A 54 16.53 -8.59 7.99
N GLU A 55 16.89 -8.79 6.72
CA GLU A 55 18.13 -9.49 6.36
C GLU A 55 19.38 -8.68 6.77
N ALA A 56 19.36 -7.35 6.64
CA ALA A 56 20.44 -6.51 7.13
C ALA A 56 20.61 -6.61 8.66
N GLN A 57 19.50 -6.64 9.40
CA GLN A 57 19.52 -6.83 10.85
C GLN A 57 20.02 -8.23 11.21
N ARG A 58 19.62 -9.27 10.48
CA ARG A 58 20.13 -10.63 10.69
C ARG A 58 21.63 -10.75 10.42
N ALA A 59 22.11 -10.09 9.37
CA ALA A 59 23.55 -10.00 9.08
C ALA A 59 24.31 -9.28 10.21
N ALA A 60 23.75 -8.20 10.77
CA ALA A 60 24.34 -7.51 11.92
C ALA A 60 24.37 -8.35 13.21
N ASN A 61 23.48 -9.35 13.33
CA ASN A 61 23.43 -10.29 14.46
C ASN A 61 24.20 -11.60 14.17
N ASN A 62 25.20 -11.57 13.28
CA ASN A 62 26.02 -12.73 12.89
C ASN A 62 25.19 -13.93 12.42
N GLY A 63 24.05 -13.69 11.76
CA GLY A 63 23.16 -14.74 11.26
C GLY A 63 22.32 -15.43 12.34
N VAL A 64 22.41 -15.02 13.60
CA VAL A 64 21.57 -15.54 14.68
C VAL A 64 20.12 -15.10 14.48
N THR A 65 19.19 -16.05 14.61
CA THR A 65 17.76 -15.82 14.47
C THR A 65 17.22 -15.03 15.65
N SER A 66 17.05 -13.72 15.48
CA SER A 66 16.58 -12.85 16.57
C SER A 66 15.07 -12.94 16.80
N PHE A 67 14.29 -13.44 15.82
CA PHE A 67 12.82 -13.40 15.84
C PHE A 67 12.20 -14.74 15.42
N ALA A 68 12.42 -15.77 16.24
CA ALA A 68 11.87 -17.12 16.02
C ALA A 68 10.36 -17.25 16.35
N THR A 69 9.66 -16.14 16.54
CA THR A 69 8.20 -16.08 16.68
C THR A 69 7.66 -14.96 15.82
N LEU A 70 6.41 -15.09 15.39
CA LEU A 70 5.74 -14.06 14.61
C LEU A 70 5.72 -12.73 15.39
N THR A 71 6.31 -11.69 14.81
CA THR A 71 6.54 -10.40 15.46
C THR A 71 6.07 -9.28 14.55
N ALA A 72 5.47 -8.23 15.09
CA ALA A 72 5.10 -7.06 14.30
C ALA A 72 6.35 -6.39 13.70
N CYS A 73 6.26 -5.91 12.45
CA CYS A 73 7.37 -5.21 11.78
C CYS A 73 7.74 -3.89 12.47
N THR A 74 6.84 -3.33 13.28
CA THR A 74 7.07 -2.09 14.02
C THR A 74 7.17 -2.37 15.53
N PRO A 75 8.12 -1.75 16.25
CA PRO A 75 9.11 -0.79 15.78
C PRO A 75 10.43 -1.43 15.29
N THR A 76 10.48 -2.76 15.17
CA THR A 76 11.72 -3.54 15.00
C THR A 76 12.40 -3.34 13.65
N LEU A 77 11.65 -3.45 12.56
CA LEU A 77 12.13 -3.36 11.18
C LEU A 77 11.71 -2.07 10.48
N ALA A 78 10.66 -1.42 10.98
CA ALA A 78 10.21 -0.13 10.52
C ALA A 78 9.75 0.72 11.73
N PRO A 79 10.00 2.04 11.74
CA PRO A 79 9.55 2.89 12.85
C PRO A 79 8.03 3.04 12.89
N ASN A 80 7.36 2.97 11.72
CA ASN A 80 5.92 3.07 11.58
C ASN A 80 5.44 2.32 10.32
N LEU A 81 4.13 2.01 10.31
CA LEU A 81 3.48 1.47 9.11
C LEU A 81 3.05 2.63 8.19
N PRO A 82 3.28 2.54 6.86
CA PRO A 82 2.70 3.46 5.91
C PRO A 82 1.16 3.41 5.96
N GLY A 83 0.49 4.53 5.65
CA GLY A 83 -0.97 4.62 5.73
C GLY A 83 -1.75 3.64 4.84
N ASN A 84 -1.11 3.05 3.83
CA ASN A 84 -1.68 2.02 2.96
C ASN A 84 -1.50 0.58 3.49
N VAL A 85 -0.78 0.38 4.59
CA VAL A 85 -0.54 -0.93 5.22
C VAL A 85 -1.38 -1.03 6.50
N ASP A 86 -2.12 -2.12 6.64
CA ASP A 86 -2.99 -2.42 7.79
C ASP A 86 -2.22 -3.15 8.89
N THR A 87 -1.55 -4.24 8.52
CA THR A 87 -0.70 -5.03 9.41
C THR A 87 0.58 -5.43 8.69
N CYS A 88 1.65 -5.62 9.45
CA CYS A 88 2.89 -6.20 8.96
C CYS A 88 3.49 -7.02 10.10
N GLU A 89 3.75 -8.29 9.82
CA GLU A 89 4.38 -9.22 10.74
C GLU A 89 5.51 -9.94 10.01
N PHE A 90 6.53 -10.35 10.76
CA PHE A 90 7.67 -11.07 10.24
C PHE A 90 8.12 -12.16 11.21
N TYR A 91 8.84 -13.12 10.66
CA TYR A 91 9.43 -14.24 11.37
C TYR A 91 10.79 -14.57 10.73
N GLN A 92 11.77 -14.95 11.55
CA GLN A 92 13.09 -15.35 11.09
C GLN A 92 13.41 -16.75 11.59
N ASP A 93 13.69 -17.66 10.67
CA ASP A 93 14.26 -18.96 10.97
C ASP A 93 15.78 -18.97 10.71
N ALA A 94 16.40 -20.14 10.88
CA ALA A 94 17.84 -20.31 10.75
C ALA A 94 18.39 -19.93 9.36
N ASN A 95 17.55 -19.86 8.34
CA ASN A 95 17.92 -19.75 6.93
C ASN A 95 17.32 -18.51 6.25
N SER A 96 16.12 -18.05 6.62
CA SER A 96 15.35 -17.06 5.87
C SER A 96 14.49 -16.15 6.76
N THR A 97 14.22 -14.94 6.25
CA THR A 97 13.18 -14.05 6.77
C THR A 97 11.88 -14.23 5.99
N TYR A 98 10.79 -14.32 6.73
CA TYR A 98 9.43 -14.37 6.24
C TYR A 98 8.69 -13.11 6.66
N ILE A 99 7.96 -12.47 5.75
CA ILE A 99 7.16 -11.27 6.06
C ILE A 99 5.77 -11.44 5.47
N LEU A 100 4.75 -11.04 6.22
CA LEU A 100 3.38 -10.91 5.78
C LEU A 100 2.89 -9.51 6.08
N ALA A 101 2.42 -8.80 5.05
CA ALA A 101 1.73 -7.54 5.22
C ALA A 101 0.34 -7.58 4.58
N LYS A 102 -0.62 -6.97 5.25
CA LYS A 102 -1.97 -6.74 4.72
C LYS A 102 -2.10 -5.27 4.33
N SER A 103 -2.53 -5.00 3.12
CA SER A 103 -2.88 -3.63 2.70
C SER A 103 -4.24 -3.22 3.25
N LYS A 104 -4.48 -1.91 3.42
CA LYS A 104 -5.80 -1.36 3.75
C LYS A 104 -6.87 -1.68 2.69
N THR A 105 -6.47 -2.12 1.49
CA THR A 105 -7.38 -2.65 0.47
C THR A 105 -7.90 -4.05 0.79
N GLY A 106 -7.32 -4.74 1.78
CA GLY A 106 -7.64 -6.12 2.14
C GLY A 106 -6.73 -7.17 1.51
N MET A 107 -5.87 -6.79 0.56
CA MET A 107 -4.94 -7.71 -0.11
C MET A 107 -3.71 -8.02 0.76
N PHE A 108 -3.24 -9.27 0.70
CA PHE A 108 -2.04 -9.73 1.40
C PHE A 108 -0.83 -9.77 0.47
N PHE A 109 0.34 -9.46 1.02
CA PHE A 109 1.64 -9.51 0.38
C PHE A 109 2.59 -10.26 1.30
N GLN A 110 3.25 -11.28 0.76
CA GLN A 110 4.15 -12.14 1.53
C GLN A 110 5.52 -12.16 0.89
N PHE A 111 6.56 -12.19 1.70
CA PHE A 111 7.89 -12.62 1.31
C PHE A 111 8.14 -13.98 1.97
N ASP A 112 8.32 -15.03 1.17
CA ASP A 112 8.48 -16.43 1.63
C ASP A 112 9.94 -16.83 1.85
N GLY A 113 10.84 -15.84 2.02
CA GLY A 113 12.28 -16.06 2.10
C GLY A 113 12.99 -16.21 0.76
N VAL A 114 12.26 -16.43 -0.34
CA VAL A 114 12.84 -16.60 -1.69
C VAL A 114 12.26 -15.60 -2.69
N ARG A 115 10.96 -15.34 -2.61
CA ARG A 115 10.21 -14.52 -3.56
C ARG A 115 9.10 -13.73 -2.89
N MET A 116 8.66 -12.70 -3.60
CA MET A 116 7.46 -11.96 -3.26
C MET A 116 6.23 -12.67 -3.80
N LEU A 117 5.26 -12.90 -2.94
CA LEU A 117 3.92 -13.40 -3.26
C LEU A 117 2.89 -12.28 -3.05
N GLY A 118 1.87 -12.28 -3.91
CA GLY A 118 0.75 -11.35 -3.85
C GLY A 118 0.66 -10.40 -5.04
N PRO A 119 -0.44 -9.65 -5.14
CA PRO A 119 -1.49 -9.49 -4.14
C PRO A 119 -2.37 -10.76 -3.97
N LEU A 120 -2.60 -11.21 -2.74
CA LEU A 120 -3.42 -12.38 -2.40
C LEU A 120 -4.75 -11.94 -1.76
N ALA A 121 -5.86 -12.60 -2.09
CA ALA A 121 -7.19 -12.26 -1.57
C ALA A 121 -7.43 -12.77 -0.13
N SER A 122 -6.64 -13.73 0.33
CA SER A 122 -6.70 -14.31 1.67
C SER A 122 -5.30 -14.45 2.24
N ALA A 123 -5.19 -14.52 3.57
CA ALA A 123 -3.93 -14.80 4.22
C ALA A 123 -3.38 -16.15 3.75
N PRO A 124 -2.06 -16.26 3.48
CA PRO A 124 -1.43 -17.51 3.12
C PRO A 124 -1.48 -18.49 4.29
N THR A 125 -1.68 -19.77 4.00
CA THR A 125 -1.75 -20.85 5.01
C THR A 125 -0.38 -21.36 5.45
N SER A 126 0.67 -20.98 4.73
CA SER A 126 2.06 -21.35 4.99
C SER A 126 2.94 -20.11 4.93
N TRP A 127 3.83 -19.98 5.91
CA TRP A 127 4.82 -18.91 6.02
C TRP A 127 6.04 -19.24 5.16
#